data_AF-A0A9E4G2M8-F1
#
_entry.id   AF-A0A9E4G2M8-F1
#
_cell.length_a   1.000
_cell.length_b   1.000
_cell.length_c   1.000
_cell.angle_alpha   90.00
_cell.angle_beta   90.00
_cell.angle_gamma   90.00
#
_symmetry.space_group_name_H-M   'P 1'
#
loop_
_entity.id
_entity.type
_entity.pdbx_description
1 polymer ?
#
loop_
_entity_poly.entity_id
_entity_poly.type
_entity_poly.pdbx_seq_one_letter_code
_entity_poly.pdbx_strand_id
1 'polypeptide(L)' 'MAEHYLDDSVTQPFWDNSVTPRLTIDAGDTVVIECAEPVGQIRPDSSADDLANLDFALVHALTGSIYIKG' A
#
# COMPACT_ATOMS: atom_id res chain seq x y z
N MET A 1 -1.11 16.28 -18.24
CA MET A 1 -2.02 15.60 -17.31
C MET A 1 -2.18 14.18 -17.80
N ALA A 2 -1.33 13.31 -17.28
CA ALA A 2 -1.43 11.88 -17.49
C ALA A 2 -2.30 11.25 -16.38
N GLU A 3 -2.83 10.08 -16.67
CA GLU A 3 -3.46 9.21 -15.68
C GLU A 3 -2.52 8.01 -15.44
N HIS A 4 -2.27 7.70 -14.18
CA HIS A 4 -1.43 6.58 -13.76
C HIS A 4 -2.25 5.57 -12.96
N TYR A 5 -1.83 4.31 -13.01
CA TYR A 5 -2.37 3.24 -12.17
C TYR A 5 -1.28 2.70 -11.26
N LEU A 6 -1.58 2.55 -9.97
CA LEU A 6 -0.70 1.91 -9.00
C LEU A 6 -1.45 0.76 -8.34
N ASP A 7 -1.00 -0.47 -8.64
CA ASP A 7 -1.55 -1.70 -8.06
C ASP A 7 -1.10 -1.96 -6.62
N ASP A 8 -1.79 -2.88 -5.95
CA ASP A 8 -1.54 -3.27 -4.56
C ASP A 8 -0.51 -4.41 -4.41
N SER A 9 0.22 -4.78 -5.47
CA SER A 9 1.11 -5.95 -5.49
C SER A 9 2.31 -5.86 -4.51
N VAL A 10 2.65 -4.64 -4.07
CA VAL A 10 3.69 -4.38 -3.07
C VAL A 10 3.18 -3.36 -2.07
N THR A 11 3.18 -3.74 -0.80
CA THR A 11 2.74 -2.88 0.31
C THR A 11 3.91 -2.52 1.22
N GLN A 12 3.85 -1.34 1.83
CA GLN A 12 4.89 -0.78 2.69
C GLN A 12 4.29 -0.41 4.05
N PRO A 13 4.26 -1.31 5.05
CA PRO A 13 3.65 -1.04 6.36
C PRO A 13 4.48 -0.12 7.26
N PHE A 14 5.27 0.76 6.66
CA PHE A 14 6.20 1.65 7.33
C PHE A 14 6.46 2.89 6.47
N TRP A 15 7.03 3.92 7.09
CA TRP A 15 7.47 5.14 6.42
C TRP A 15 8.99 5.25 6.50
N ASP A 16 9.66 5.10 5.36
CA ASP A 16 11.12 5.19 5.24
C ASP A 16 11.49 5.87 3.93
N ASN A 17 12.19 7.01 4.02
CA ASN A 17 12.58 7.81 2.85
C ASN A 17 13.78 7.25 2.09
N SER A 18 14.44 6.20 2.59
CA SER A 18 15.49 5.48 1.87
C SER A 18 14.94 4.52 0.81
N VAL A 19 13.65 4.21 0.85
CA VAL A 19 13.01 3.29 -0.10
C VAL A 19 12.66 4.00 -1.40
N THR A 20 12.93 3.33 -2.53
CA THR A 20 12.59 3.86 -3.85
C THR A 20 11.07 3.99 -4.02
N PRO A 21 10.56 5.14 -4.49
CA PRO A 21 9.14 5.31 -4.80
C PRO A 21 8.66 4.29 -5.83
N ARG A 22 7.46 3.73 -5.64
CA ARG A 22 6.84 2.81 -6.61
C ARG A 22 6.32 3.53 -7.86
N LEU A 23 6.00 4.81 -7.74
CA LEU A 23 5.53 5.64 -8.84
C LEU A 23 6.17 7.04 -8.76
N THR A 24 6.48 7.61 -9.91
CA THR A 24 6.94 9.01 -10.04
C THR A 24 6.02 9.74 -11.02
N ILE A 25 5.42 10.85 -10.60
CA ILE A 25 4.44 11.63 -11.38
C ILE A 25 4.84 13.11 -11.50
N ASP A 26 4.21 13.82 -12.44
CA ASP A 26 4.30 15.28 -12.52
C ASP A 26 3.15 15.95 -11.77
N ALA A 27 3.35 17.18 -11.29
CA ALA A 27 2.31 17.94 -10.62
C ALA A 27 1.10 18.15 -11.55
N GLY A 28 -0.09 17.80 -11.04
CA GLY A 28 -1.35 17.88 -11.79
C GLY A 28 -1.73 16.62 -12.56
N ASP A 29 -0.95 15.54 -12.48
CA ASP A 29 -1.39 14.20 -12.93
C ASP A 29 -2.43 13.59 -11.98
N THR A 30 -3.19 12.63 -12.51
CA THR A 30 -4.15 11.83 -11.74
C THR A 30 -3.58 10.43 -11.48
N VAL A 31 -3.81 9.88 -10.30
CA VAL A 31 -3.43 8.50 -9.96
C VAL A 31 -4.66 7.75 -9.46
N VAL A 32 -4.93 6.60 -10.07
CA VAL A 32 -5.83 5.59 -9.52
C VAL A 32 -4.99 4.62 -8.70
N ILE A 33 -5.30 4.49 -7.42
CA ILE A 33 -4.57 3.61 -6.50
C ILE A 33 -5.50 2.45 -6.15
N GLU A 34 -5.06 1.23 -6.44
CA GLU A 34 -5.66 0.03 -5.88
C GLU A 34 -5.11 -0.16 -4.47
N CYS A 35 -6.00 -0.26 -3.49
CA CYS A 35 -5.63 -0.38 -2.09
C CYS A 35 -5.92 -1.78 -1.59
N ALA A 36 -4.89 -2.48 -1.14
CA ALA A 36 -5.04 -3.73 -0.41
C ALA A 36 -5.87 -3.53 0.86
N GLU A 37 -6.54 -4.61 1.30
CA GLU A 37 -7.13 -4.67 2.64
C GLU A 37 -6.01 -4.45 3.69
N PRO A 38 -6.21 -3.57 4.68
CA PRO A 38 -5.14 -3.06 5.54
C PRO A 38 -4.43 -4.12 6.39
N VAL A 39 -5.08 -5.24 6.69
CA VAL A 39 -4.54 -6.31 7.53
C VAL A 39 -3.91 -7.42 6.69
N GLY A 40 -4.51 -7.77 5.56
CA GLY A 40 -4.03 -8.78 4.60
C GLY A 40 -3.99 -10.22 5.12
N GLN A 41 -4.30 -10.43 6.40
CA GLN A 41 -4.14 -11.69 7.12
C GLN A 41 -5.49 -12.30 7.57
N ILE A 42 -6.59 -11.56 7.42
CA ILE A 42 -7.95 -12.01 7.80
C ILE A 42 -8.81 -12.22 6.55
N ARG A 43 -9.61 -13.28 6.55
CA ARG A 43 -10.53 -13.68 5.49
C ARG A 43 -11.91 -14.01 6.07
N PRO A 44 -12.95 -14.12 5.22
CA PRO A 44 -14.30 -14.44 5.71
C PRO A 44 -14.41 -15.74 6.49
N ASP A 45 -13.48 -16.68 6.31
CA ASP A 45 -13.39 -17.97 7.01
C ASP A 45 -12.40 -17.98 8.17
N SER A 46 -11.77 -16.85 8.51
CA SER A 46 -10.86 -16.73 9.65
C SER A 46 -11.56 -17.01 10.98
N SER A 47 -10.82 -17.63 11.88
CA SER A 47 -11.22 -17.96 13.25
C SER A 47 -10.75 -16.89 14.25
N ALA A 48 -11.16 -17.03 15.51
CA ALA A 48 -10.65 -16.20 16.60
C ALA A 48 -9.14 -16.40 16.84
N ASP A 49 -8.63 -17.60 16.58
CA ASP A 49 -7.20 -17.89 16.73
C ASP A 49 -6.38 -17.19 15.64
N ASP A 50 -6.89 -17.09 14.40
CA ASP A 50 -6.21 -16.33 13.33
C ASP A 50 -6.11 -14.85 13.71
N LEU A 51 -7.18 -14.29 14.29
CA LEU A 51 -7.18 -12.91 14.79
C LEU A 51 -6.18 -12.72 15.95
N ALA A 52 -6.08 -13.70 16.85
CA ALA A 52 -5.17 -13.62 17.99
C ALA A 52 -3.69 -13.71 17.57
N ASN A 53 -3.39 -14.29 16.41
CA ASN A 53 -2.03 -14.52 15.91
C ASN A 53 -1.61 -13.56 14.79
N LEU A 54 -2.31 -12.43 14.60
CA LEU A 54 -1.93 -11.41 13.63
C LEU A 54 -0.50 -10.91 13.83
N ASP A 55 0.25 -10.79 12.72
CA ASP A 55 1.49 -10.02 12.70
C ASP A 55 1.17 -8.54 12.46
N PHE A 56 1.19 -7.76 13.54
CA PHE A 56 0.94 -6.32 13.49
C PHE A 56 2.04 -5.53 12.78
N ALA A 57 3.24 -6.09 12.58
CA ALA A 57 4.31 -5.41 11.83
C ALA A 57 3.99 -5.32 10.33
N LEU A 58 3.07 -6.15 9.83
CA LEU A 58 2.61 -6.13 8.44
C LEU A 58 1.40 -5.21 8.23
N VAL A 59 0.85 -4.65 9.30
CA VAL A 59 -0.24 -3.67 9.28
C VAL A 59 0.37 -2.27 9.31
N HIS A 60 0.00 -1.31 8.47
CA HIS A 60 -1.06 -1.29 7.45
C HIS A 60 -0.51 -1.55 6.04
N ALA A 61 -1.28 -2.22 5.18
CA ALA A 61 -0.91 -2.51 3.79
C ALA A 61 -0.85 -1.27 2.86
N LEU A 62 0.05 -0.31 3.12
CA LEU A 62 0.13 0.95 2.37
C LEU A 62 0.62 0.73 0.94
N THR A 63 -0.12 1.24 -0.04
CA THR A 63 0.26 1.20 -1.46
C THR A 63 0.94 2.52 -1.85
N GLY A 64 2.21 2.44 -2.24
CA GLY A 64 3.07 3.60 -2.46
C GLY A 64 4.55 3.21 -2.38
N SER A 65 5.47 4.15 -2.20
CA SER A 65 5.29 5.61 -2.17
C SER A 65 5.17 6.22 -3.57
N ILE A 66 4.50 7.38 -3.68
CA ILE A 66 4.38 8.14 -4.93
C ILE A 66 5.24 9.40 -4.79
N TYR A 67 6.21 9.56 -5.68
CA TYR A 67 7.04 10.76 -5.76
C TYR A 67 6.45 11.74 -6.77
N ILE A 68 6.33 13.00 -6.38
CA ILE A 68 5.88 14.09 -7.25
C ILE A 68 7.12 14.89 -7.64
N LYS A 69 7.38 15.06 -8.93
CA LYS A 69 8.53 15.84 -9.42
C LYS A 69 8.33 17.32 -9.09
N GLY A 70 9.34 17.92 -8.46
CA GLY A 70 9.37 19.36 -8.12
C GLY A 70 9.48 19.58 -6.63
#